data_AF-A0AAU3CB05-F1
#
_entry.id   AF-A0AAU3CB05-F1
#
_cell.length_a   1.000
_cell.length_b   1.000
_cell.length_c   1.000
_cell.angle_alpha   90.00
_cell.angle_beta   90.00
_cell.angle_gamma   90.00
#
_symmetry.space_group_name_H-M   'P 1'
#
loop_
_entity.id
_entity.type
_entity.pdbx_description
1 polymer ?
#
loop_
_entity_poly.entity_id
_entity_poly.type
_entity_poly.pdbx_seq_one_letter_code
_entity_poly.pdbx_strand_id
1 'polypeptide(L)'
;MGEKVVAGTFGLSDRQHYRDKLRQCLTGLERLLGEKRFDRPKNLMGLEIELNLAGPDGMPRMMNAQVLERIASRDFQTELAMFNLEVNIAPHRLGGRVFDRLAEEIRTSLAYAHRKASEVDAGIVMIGILPTLGQDDLVSSNLSDVDRYTLLNDQIVAARGEDFELDIDGVERLVCRSASIAPEAACTSVQLHLQVTPGRFADVWNAAQAVAAPQVAVGANSPFLFGHELWRESRPPLFQQSTDTRPPELQAQGVRPRTWFGERWVTSAYDLFEENLRFFPPLLPICDEEDPIGVLDAGGVPKLAELVLHNGTVYRWNRPVYGIADGVPHLRVENRVLPAGPTVTDVIANAAFYYGLVRALAEEPRPVWTRLSFEAAAANFDAACRYGIDARLEWPRRGRYGGTTQVDAANLIRDELLPLAAAGLDAWGVEPADRDFYLGVIEDRCRLRVNGATWQAATFHRALEKGLGRDAALAATTRRYGELMHLGEPVHTWPVGLPEPVPLG
;
A
#
# COMPACT_ATOMS: atom_id res chain seq x y z
N MET A 1 0.28 2.63 -12.95
CA MET A 1 0.69 3.99 -12.55
C MET A 1 1.73 4.56 -13.52
N GLY A 2 2.07 5.86 -13.40
CA GLY A 2 3.32 6.46 -13.89
C GLY A 2 3.42 6.89 -15.36
N GLU A 3 3.15 8.18 -15.64
CA GLU A 3 3.49 8.79 -16.93
C GLU A 3 5.02 8.92 -17.09
N LYS A 4 5.53 8.69 -18.31
CA LYS A 4 6.93 8.96 -18.64
C LYS A 4 7.14 10.48 -18.64
N VAL A 5 8.05 10.95 -17.80
CA VAL A 5 8.38 12.36 -17.64
C VAL A 5 9.78 12.60 -18.19
N VAL A 6 9.96 13.63 -19.02
CA VAL A 6 11.29 14.07 -19.50
C VAL A 6 11.93 14.95 -18.44
N ALA A 7 13.15 14.62 -18.00
CA ALA A 7 13.89 15.40 -17.02
C ALA A 7 14.31 16.77 -17.59
N GLY A 8 13.93 17.86 -16.92
CA GLY A 8 14.32 19.23 -17.26
C GLY A 8 14.37 20.12 -16.01
N THR A 9 15.19 21.17 -16.04
CA THR A 9 15.25 22.15 -14.93
C THR A 9 14.05 23.08 -14.99
N PHE A 10 13.18 23.01 -13.97
CA PHE A 10 11.97 23.86 -13.88
C PHE A 10 12.28 25.28 -13.42
N GLY A 11 11.74 26.27 -14.14
CA GLY A 11 11.77 27.68 -13.77
C GLY A 11 10.67 28.06 -12.76
N LEU A 12 10.76 29.29 -12.23
CA LEU A 12 9.73 29.84 -11.34
C LEU A 12 8.37 30.00 -12.05
N SER A 13 8.37 30.37 -13.34
CA SER A 13 7.18 30.50 -14.17
C SER A 13 6.41 29.18 -14.31
N ASP A 14 7.12 28.06 -14.38
CA ASP A 14 6.53 26.74 -14.60
C ASP A 14 5.67 26.33 -13.41
N ARG A 15 6.14 26.61 -12.20
CA ARG A 15 5.38 26.36 -10.97
C ARG A 15 4.11 27.21 -10.87
N GLN A 16 4.16 28.45 -11.35
CA GLN A 16 2.99 29.33 -11.38
C GLN A 16 1.98 28.83 -12.43
N HIS A 17 2.45 28.52 -13.64
CA HIS A 17 1.62 28.00 -14.71
C HIS A 17 0.94 26.68 -14.32
N TYR A 18 1.70 25.74 -13.75
CA TYR A 18 1.14 24.48 -13.26
C TYR A 18 0.09 24.69 -12.18
N ARG A 19 0.31 25.63 -11.25
CA ARG A 19 -0.69 25.94 -10.22
C ARG A 19 -1.99 26.48 -10.83
N ASP A 20 -1.90 27.30 -11.86
CA ASP A 20 -3.09 27.82 -12.55
C ASP A 20 -3.82 26.71 -13.33
N LYS A 21 -3.09 25.84 -14.03
CA LYS A 21 -3.64 24.64 -14.68
C LYS A 21 -4.27 23.66 -13.69
N LEU A 22 -3.66 23.46 -12.52
CA LEU A 22 -4.19 22.62 -11.45
C LEU A 22 -5.52 23.18 -10.89
N ARG A 23 -5.64 24.51 -10.75
CA ARG A 23 -6.92 25.16 -10.38
C ARG A 23 -7.99 24.95 -11.43
N GLN A 24 -7.64 25.06 -12.72
CA GLN A 24 -8.56 24.76 -13.81
C GLN A 24 -8.99 23.28 -13.78
N CYS A 25 -8.08 22.36 -13.52
CA CYS A 25 -8.41 20.94 -13.36
C CYS A 25 -9.36 20.71 -12.18
N LEU A 26 -9.13 21.35 -11.03
CA LEU A 26 -10.03 21.24 -9.88
C LEU A 26 -11.44 21.80 -10.19
N THR A 27 -11.51 22.92 -10.92
CA THR A 27 -12.78 23.48 -11.42
C THR A 27 -13.46 22.50 -12.39
N GLY A 28 -12.68 21.86 -13.27
CA GLY A 28 -13.18 20.83 -14.17
C GLY A 28 -13.75 19.61 -13.42
N LEU A 29 -13.07 19.17 -12.36
CA LEU A 29 -13.57 18.11 -11.48
C LEU A 29 -14.89 18.51 -10.80
N GLU A 30 -14.98 19.73 -10.27
CA GLU A 30 -16.20 20.27 -9.67
C GLU A 30 -17.38 20.23 -10.66
N ARG A 31 -17.16 20.68 -11.91
CA ARG A 31 -18.17 20.62 -12.96
C ARG A 31 -18.58 19.18 -13.29
N LEU A 32 -17.63 18.27 -13.47
CA LEU A 32 -17.94 16.84 -13.73
C LEU A 32 -18.81 16.24 -12.61
N LEU A 33 -18.54 16.61 -11.35
CA LEU A 33 -19.30 16.17 -10.19
C LEU A 33 -20.72 16.76 -10.20
N GLY A 34 -20.84 18.07 -10.40
CA GLY A 34 -22.12 18.79 -10.45
C GLY A 34 -23.02 18.36 -11.61
N GLU A 35 -22.43 18.13 -12.78
CA GLU A 35 -23.11 17.66 -14.00
C GLU A 35 -23.37 16.14 -14.00
N LYS A 36 -22.93 15.41 -12.95
CA LYS A 36 -23.12 13.96 -12.78
C LYS A 36 -22.59 13.13 -13.96
N ARG A 37 -21.42 13.49 -14.47
CA ARG A 37 -20.82 12.88 -15.69
C ARG A 37 -20.05 11.59 -15.45
N PHE A 38 -19.98 11.13 -14.21
CA PHE A 38 -19.24 9.94 -13.81
C PHE A 38 -19.95 8.63 -14.17
N ASP A 39 -19.15 7.60 -14.35
CA ASP A 39 -19.61 6.23 -14.58
C ASP A 39 -20.55 5.76 -13.47
N ARG A 40 -21.49 4.89 -13.85
CA ARG A 40 -22.41 4.25 -12.90
C ARG A 40 -21.67 3.18 -12.09
N PRO A 41 -22.19 2.78 -10.91
CA PRO A 41 -21.52 1.76 -10.12
C PRO A 41 -21.42 0.44 -10.92
N LYS A 42 -20.20 0.01 -11.24
CA LYS A 42 -19.93 -1.30 -11.87
C LYS A 42 -19.41 -2.34 -10.86
N ASN A 43 -19.13 -1.93 -9.63
CA ASN A 43 -18.52 -2.74 -8.57
C ASN A 43 -17.20 -3.38 -9.02
N LEU A 44 -16.39 -2.59 -9.73
CA LEU A 44 -15.08 -3.03 -10.18
C LEU A 44 -14.06 -2.88 -9.06
N MET A 45 -13.24 -3.90 -8.92
CA MET A 45 -12.04 -3.89 -8.09
C MET A 45 -10.80 -3.97 -8.97
N GLY A 46 -9.68 -3.44 -8.48
CA GLY A 46 -8.36 -3.59 -9.07
C GLY A 46 -7.35 -3.97 -8.00
N LEU A 47 -6.25 -4.62 -8.40
CA LEU A 47 -5.21 -5.09 -7.50
C LEU A 47 -3.85 -4.82 -8.12
N GLU A 48 -2.97 -4.17 -7.37
CA GLU A 48 -1.56 -3.96 -7.73
C GLU A 48 -0.71 -4.63 -6.63
N ILE A 49 0.35 -5.33 -7.02
CA ILE A 49 1.26 -6.02 -6.09
C ILE A 49 2.70 -5.62 -6.44
N GLU A 50 3.40 -5.05 -5.48
CA GLU A 50 4.83 -4.80 -5.57
C GLU A 50 5.61 -6.03 -5.06
N LEU A 51 6.72 -6.34 -5.74
CA LEU A 51 7.47 -7.58 -5.61
C LEU A 51 8.95 -7.25 -5.41
N ASN A 52 9.62 -8.00 -4.53
CA ASN A 52 11.08 -7.93 -4.38
C ASN A 52 11.76 -9.03 -5.21
N LEU A 53 13.00 -8.76 -5.61
CA LEU A 53 13.91 -9.71 -6.23
C LEU A 53 14.99 -10.13 -5.23
N ALA A 54 15.04 -11.42 -4.94
CA ALA A 54 16.06 -12.00 -4.08
C ALA A 54 16.69 -13.24 -4.72
N GLY A 55 17.96 -13.50 -4.45
CA GLY A 55 18.66 -14.68 -4.91
C GLY A 55 18.35 -15.92 -4.07
N PRO A 56 18.85 -17.10 -4.49
CA PRO A 56 18.74 -18.33 -3.72
C PRO A 56 19.50 -18.28 -2.39
N ASP A 57 20.38 -17.30 -2.20
CA ASP A 57 21.07 -16.98 -0.94
C ASP A 57 20.18 -16.18 0.03
N GLY A 58 19.06 -15.63 -0.43
CA GLY A 58 18.18 -14.74 0.32
C GLY A 58 18.61 -13.27 0.27
N MET A 59 19.60 -12.90 -0.54
CA MET A 59 20.09 -11.53 -0.68
C MET A 59 19.36 -10.80 -1.83
N PRO A 60 19.21 -9.47 -1.78
CA PRO A 60 18.58 -8.70 -2.86
C PRO A 60 19.28 -8.88 -4.21
N ARG A 61 18.55 -8.64 -5.31
CA ARG A 61 19.07 -8.65 -6.69
C ARG A 61 18.64 -7.39 -7.43
N MET A 62 19.62 -6.54 -7.76
CA MET A 62 19.44 -5.28 -8.53
C MET A 62 19.26 -5.57 -10.02
N MET A 63 18.22 -6.32 -10.39
CA MET A 63 18.07 -6.91 -11.73
C MET A 63 16.68 -6.73 -12.37
N ASN A 64 15.92 -5.73 -11.93
CA ASN A 64 14.54 -5.54 -12.39
C ASN A 64 14.43 -5.40 -13.91
N ALA A 65 15.32 -4.66 -14.56
CA ALA A 65 15.33 -4.49 -16.02
C ALA A 65 15.55 -5.82 -16.75
N GLN A 66 16.54 -6.61 -16.32
CA GLN A 66 16.85 -7.91 -16.91
C GLN A 66 15.72 -8.93 -16.71
N VAL A 67 15.03 -8.85 -15.57
CA VAL A 67 13.86 -9.69 -15.27
C VAL A 67 12.65 -9.26 -16.10
N LEU A 68 12.37 -7.97 -16.21
CA LEU A 68 11.26 -7.43 -17.01
C LEU A 68 11.41 -7.74 -18.49
N GLU A 69 12.62 -7.61 -19.03
CA GLU A 69 12.92 -8.00 -20.42
C GLU A 69 12.57 -9.46 -20.69
N ARG A 70 12.82 -10.36 -19.71
CA ARG A 70 12.50 -11.79 -19.82
C ARG A 70 11.03 -12.12 -19.60
N ILE A 71 10.36 -11.39 -18.71
CA ILE A 71 8.91 -11.51 -18.50
C ILE A 71 8.18 -11.10 -19.77
N ALA A 72 8.60 -9.99 -20.39
CA ALA A 72 8.06 -9.46 -21.64
C ALA A 72 6.53 -9.27 -21.63
N SER A 73 5.96 -8.95 -20.47
CA SER A 73 4.54 -8.62 -20.30
C SER A 73 4.37 -7.15 -19.91
N ARG A 74 3.29 -6.54 -20.38
CA ARG A 74 2.90 -5.15 -20.03
C ARG A 74 2.30 -5.04 -18.63
N ASP A 75 1.92 -6.18 -18.04
CA ASP A 75 1.33 -6.23 -16.70
C ASP A 75 2.39 -5.98 -15.64
N PHE A 76 3.68 -6.19 -15.98
CA PHE A 76 4.82 -5.97 -15.10
C PHE A 76 5.55 -4.67 -15.46
N GLN A 77 5.89 -3.89 -14.45
CA GLN A 77 6.55 -2.60 -14.60
C GLN A 77 7.72 -2.47 -13.61
N THR A 78 8.63 -1.55 -13.90
CA THR A 78 9.68 -1.15 -12.94
C THR A 78 9.03 -0.44 -11.77
N GLU A 79 9.55 -0.68 -10.57
CA GLU A 79 9.33 0.19 -9.42
C GLU A 79 10.54 1.11 -9.18
N LEU A 80 10.53 1.91 -8.11
CA LEU A 80 11.57 2.91 -7.83
C LEU A 80 13.01 2.36 -7.88
N ALA A 81 13.24 1.12 -7.42
CA ALA A 81 14.59 0.57 -7.30
C ALA A 81 14.83 -0.66 -8.17
N MET A 82 16.10 -0.94 -8.45
CA MET A 82 16.51 -2.05 -9.31
C MET A 82 16.17 -3.43 -8.75
N PHE A 83 15.79 -3.56 -7.48
CA PHE A 83 15.41 -4.83 -6.84
C PHE A 83 13.91 -5.07 -6.74
N ASN A 84 13.06 -4.15 -7.20
CA ASN A 84 11.62 -4.31 -7.10
C ASN A 84 10.89 -4.13 -8.45
N LEU A 85 9.70 -4.70 -8.51
CA LEU A 85 8.81 -4.77 -9.66
C LEU A 85 7.37 -4.53 -9.18
N GLU A 86 6.50 -4.05 -10.06
CA GLU A 86 5.06 -4.01 -9.83
C GLU A 86 4.36 -4.92 -10.83
N VAL A 87 3.33 -5.64 -10.38
CA VAL A 87 2.36 -6.31 -11.26
C VAL A 87 0.97 -5.69 -11.08
N ASN A 88 0.36 -5.30 -12.20
CA ASN A 88 -1.01 -4.78 -12.25
C ASN A 88 -1.95 -5.89 -12.70
N ILE A 89 -2.94 -6.23 -11.88
CA ILE A 89 -3.96 -7.23 -12.20
C ILE A 89 -5.14 -6.55 -12.88
N ALA A 90 -5.67 -7.19 -13.93
CA ALA A 90 -6.80 -6.65 -14.67
C ALA A 90 -8.02 -6.41 -13.74
N PRO A 91 -8.84 -5.38 -13.97
CA PRO A 91 -9.99 -5.14 -13.11
C PRO A 91 -11.05 -6.24 -13.17
N HIS A 92 -11.58 -6.63 -12.01
CA HIS A 92 -12.63 -7.64 -11.90
C HIS A 92 -13.90 -7.07 -11.29
N ARG A 93 -15.07 -7.61 -11.66
CA ARG A 93 -16.32 -7.31 -10.94
C ARG A 93 -16.36 -8.11 -9.64
N LEU A 94 -16.67 -7.44 -8.54
CA LEU A 94 -16.93 -8.10 -7.26
C LEU A 94 -18.24 -8.92 -7.35
N GLY A 95 -18.15 -10.22 -7.06
CA GLY A 95 -19.28 -11.15 -7.05
C GLY A 95 -18.93 -12.54 -7.60
N GLY A 96 -19.77 -13.54 -7.29
CA GLY A 96 -19.54 -14.95 -7.61
C GLY A 96 -18.22 -15.45 -7.03
N ARG A 97 -17.51 -16.29 -7.80
CA ARG A 97 -16.18 -16.82 -7.42
C ARG A 97 -15.03 -15.90 -7.86
N VAL A 98 -15.13 -14.61 -7.57
CA VAL A 98 -14.11 -13.62 -8.00
C VAL A 98 -12.76 -13.87 -7.33
N PHE A 99 -12.75 -14.29 -6.07
CA PHE A 99 -11.51 -14.45 -5.30
C PHE A 99 -10.76 -15.72 -5.71
N ASP A 100 -11.46 -16.82 -5.98
CA ASP A 100 -10.88 -18.03 -6.59
C ASP A 100 -10.20 -17.72 -7.93
N ARG A 101 -10.89 -16.98 -8.82
CA ARG A 101 -10.34 -16.57 -10.13
C ARG A 101 -9.11 -15.67 -10.00
N LEU A 102 -9.16 -14.68 -9.11
CA LEU A 102 -8.01 -13.80 -8.83
C LEU A 102 -6.82 -14.59 -8.29
N ALA A 103 -7.06 -15.52 -7.37
CA ALA A 103 -5.99 -16.33 -6.80
C ALA A 103 -5.27 -17.14 -7.90
N GLU A 104 -6.01 -17.76 -8.81
CA GLU A 104 -5.42 -18.52 -9.93
C GLU A 104 -4.67 -17.62 -10.93
N GLU A 105 -5.22 -16.44 -11.26
CA GLU A 105 -4.57 -15.45 -12.14
C GLU A 105 -3.24 -14.99 -11.55
N ILE A 106 -3.23 -14.60 -10.27
CA ILE A 106 -2.04 -14.12 -9.57
C ILE A 106 -1.02 -15.26 -9.42
N ARG A 107 -1.43 -16.46 -8.99
CA ARG A 107 -0.53 -17.62 -8.89
C ARG A 107 0.14 -17.92 -10.23
N THR A 108 -0.62 -17.91 -11.31
CA THR A 108 -0.11 -18.18 -12.66
C THR A 108 0.88 -17.11 -13.10
N SER A 109 0.53 -15.83 -12.92
CA SER A 109 1.36 -14.69 -13.29
C SER A 109 2.68 -14.67 -12.50
N LEU A 110 2.60 -14.83 -11.17
CA LEU A 110 3.79 -14.86 -10.31
C LEU A 110 4.67 -16.09 -10.54
N ALA A 111 4.08 -17.27 -10.79
CA ALA A 111 4.86 -18.46 -11.13
C ALA A 111 5.60 -18.28 -12.47
N TYR A 112 4.97 -17.62 -13.46
CA TYR A 112 5.64 -17.26 -14.70
C TYR A 112 6.78 -16.26 -14.46
N ALA A 113 6.53 -15.18 -13.74
CA ALA A 113 7.54 -14.17 -13.41
C ALA A 113 8.71 -14.76 -12.62
N HIS A 114 8.43 -15.63 -11.64
CA HIS A 114 9.46 -16.30 -10.85
C HIS A 114 10.36 -17.18 -11.73
N ARG A 115 9.79 -17.99 -12.64
CA ARG A 115 10.59 -18.79 -13.59
C ARG A 115 11.48 -17.91 -14.46
N LYS A 116 10.99 -16.75 -14.91
CA LYS A 116 11.76 -15.79 -15.71
C LYS A 116 12.85 -15.09 -14.92
N ALA A 117 12.60 -14.76 -13.66
CA ALA A 117 13.62 -14.24 -12.77
C ALA A 117 14.73 -15.27 -12.51
N SER A 118 14.38 -16.56 -12.39
CA SER A 118 15.36 -17.63 -12.12
C SER A 118 16.36 -17.85 -13.27
N GLU A 119 16.04 -17.43 -14.49
CA GLU A 119 16.98 -17.44 -15.63
C GLU A 119 18.18 -16.48 -15.43
N VAL A 120 18.14 -15.61 -14.41
CA VAL A 120 19.21 -14.67 -14.04
C VAL A 120 19.56 -14.71 -12.55
N ASP A 121 19.41 -15.87 -11.90
CA ASP A 121 19.72 -16.06 -10.47
C ASP A 121 18.97 -15.11 -9.52
N ALA A 122 17.77 -14.69 -9.92
CA ALA A 122 16.81 -13.93 -9.13
C ALA A 122 15.51 -14.73 -8.90
N GLY A 123 14.77 -14.36 -7.87
CA GLY A 123 13.49 -14.95 -7.53
C GLY A 123 12.53 -13.88 -7.03
N ILE A 124 11.27 -14.02 -7.39
CA ILE A 124 10.19 -13.13 -6.92
C ILE A 124 9.86 -13.44 -5.46
N VAL A 125 9.84 -12.41 -4.61
CA VAL A 125 9.44 -12.50 -3.19
C VAL A 125 8.39 -11.42 -2.89
N MET A 126 7.18 -11.84 -2.50
CA MET A 126 6.12 -10.97 -2.00
C MET A 126 6.31 -10.74 -0.49
N ILE A 127 6.90 -9.63 -0.11
CA ILE A 127 7.21 -9.32 1.29
C ILE A 127 7.30 -7.82 1.51
N GLY A 128 6.71 -7.29 2.58
CA GLY A 128 6.63 -5.84 2.81
C GLY A 128 7.99 -5.14 2.75
N ILE A 129 8.98 -5.62 3.50
CA ILE A 129 10.39 -5.21 3.41
C ILE A 129 11.23 -6.49 3.36
N LEU A 130 12.16 -6.58 2.42
CA LEU A 130 13.10 -7.71 2.36
C LEU A 130 14.10 -7.61 3.53
N PRO A 131 14.16 -8.59 4.47
CA PRO A 131 14.95 -8.49 5.71
C PRO A 131 16.46 -8.30 5.50
N THR A 132 16.95 -8.66 4.32
CA THR A 132 18.37 -8.62 3.92
C THR A 132 18.76 -7.37 3.16
N LEU A 133 17.83 -6.43 2.91
CA LEU A 133 18.18 -5.11 2.38
C LEU A 133 19.01 -4.33 3.40
N GLY A 134 20.19 -3.86 2.97
CA GLY A 134 21.07 -2.98 3.72
C GLY A 134 20.97 -1.52 3.26
N GLN A 135 21.66 -0.62 3.96
CA GLN A 135 21.75 0.79 3.57
C GLN A 135 22.47 0.95 2.22
N ASP A 136 23.49 0.13 1.97
CA ASP A 136 24.27 0.13 0.72
C ASP A 136 23.44 -0.31 -0.50
N ASP A 137 22.31 -0.99 -0.27
CA ASP A 137 21.36 -1.37 -1.33
C ASP A 137 20.42 -0.22 -1.70
N LEU A 138 20.11 0.68 -0.74
CA LEU A 138 19.13 1.77 -0.89
C LEU A 138 19.81 3.11 -1.15
N VAL A 139 20.57 3.17 -2.23
CA VAL A 139 21.31 4.35 -2.71
C VAL A 139 20.83 4.77 -4.10
N SER A 140 21.08 6.04 -4.48
CA SER A 140 20.64 6.57 -5.78
C SER A 140 21.15 5.77 -6.99
N SER A 141 22.32 5.13 -6.89
CA SER A 141 22.86 4.30 -7.99
C SER A 141 22.07 3.02 -8.24
N ASN A 142 21.21 2.62 -7.30
CA ASN A 142 20.33 1.46 -7.40
C ASN A 142 18.87 1.86 -7.69
N LEU A 143 18.61 3.13 -8.04
CA LEU A 143 17.30 3.53 -8.58
C LEU A 143 17.13 2.97 -9.99
N SER A 144 15.90 2.61 -10.34
CA SER A 144 15.57 2.19 -11.70
C SER A 144 15.92 3.28 -12.71
N ASP A 145 16.43 2.88 -13.86
CA ASP A 145 16.83 3.77 -14.95
C ASP A 145 15.61 4.34 -15.70
N VAL A 146 14.86 5.20 -15.00
CA VAL A 146 13.66 5.89 -15.49
C VAL A 146 13.73 7.35 -15.03
N ASP A 147 13.76 8.27 -16.00
CA ASP A 147 13.88 9.74 -15.78
C ASP A 147 12.98 10.29 -14.68
N ARG A 148 11.76 9.74 -14.57
CA ARG A 148 10.78 10.15 -13.56
C ARG A 148 11.28 9.95 -12.12
N TYR A 149 11.96 8.85 -11.82
CA TYR A 149 12.40 8.54 -10.46
C TYR A 149 13.56 9.44 -10.04
N THR A 150 14.53 9.66 -10.95
CA THR A 150 15.61 10.63 -10.75
C THR A 150 15.06 12.04 -10.53
N LEU A 151 14.11 12.47 -11.37
CA LEU A 151 13.50 13.78 -11.23
C LEU A 151 12.72 13.93 -9.91
N LEU A 152 11.97 12.90 -9.50
CA LEU A 152 11.24 12.90 -8.24
C LEU A 152 12.20 12.99 -7.05
N ASN A 153 13.28 12.20 -7.05
CA ASN A 153 14.34 12.27 -6.06
C ASN A 153 14.87 13.71 -5.95
N ASP A 154 15.27 14.30 -7.08
CA ASP A 154 15.88 15.63 -7.10
C ASP A 154 14.91 16.70 -6.58
N GLN A 155 13.62 16.61 -6.91
CA GLN A 155 12.60 17.57 -6.44
C GLN A 155 12.30 17.41 -4.95
N ILE A 156 12.27 16.20 -4.40
CA ILE A 156 12.05 15.98 -2.95
C ILE A 156 13.28 16.43 -2.17
N VAL A 157 14.50 16.06 -2.60
CA VAL A 157 15.75 16.49 -1.99
C VAL A 157 15.86 18.02 -2.02
N ALA A 158 15.58 18.66 -3.16
CA ALA A 158 15.61 20.11 -3.28
C ALA A 158 14.53 20.80 -2.43
N ALA A 159 13.35 20.19 -2.27
CA ALA A 159 12.29 20.72 -1.42
C ALA A 159 12.64 20.62 0.07
N ARG A 160 13.34 19.55 0.47
CA ARG A 160 13.83 19.34 1.83
C ARG A 160 15.00 20.25 2.18
N GLY A 161 15.99 20.34 1.30
CA GLY A 161 17.20 21.15 1.45
C GLY A 161 18.33 20.53 2.29
N GLU A 162 18.16 19.29 2.76
CA GLU A 162 19.12 18.54 3.57
C GLU A 162 18.88 17.02 3.46
N ASP A 163 19.76 16.21 4.03
CA ASP A 163 19.60 14.75 4.10
C ASP A 163 18.35 14.35 4.90
N PHE A 164 17.75 13.20 4.56
CA PHE A 164 16.67 12.59 5.32
C PHE A 164 17.23 11.91 6.56
N GLU A 165 16.73 12.29 7.73
CA GLU A 165 17.00 11.56 8.97
C GLU A 165 15.97 10.47 9.16
N LEU A 166 16.45 9.23 9.29
CA LEU A 166 15.64 8.07 9.64
C LEU A 166 15.89 7.77 11.12
N ASP A 167 14.86 7.92 11.94
CA ASP A 167 14.83 7.57 13.37
C ASP A 167 13.57 6.74 13.64
N ILE A 168 13.73 5.43 13.63
CA ILE A 168 12.65 4.47 13.82
C ILE A 168 12.97 3.65 15.07
N ASP A 169 12.22 3.90 16.14
CA ASP A 169 12.20 3.10 17.36
C ASP A 169 11.39 1.80 17.16
N GLY A 170 11.44 0.85 18.08
CA GLY A 170 10.78 -0.46 17.89
C GLY A 170 11.20 -1.49 18.93
N VAL A 171 11.35 -2.74 18.51
CA VAL A 171 12.07 -3.75 19.31
C VAL A 171 13.52 -3.33 19.48
N GLU A 172 14.13 -2.84 18.40
CA GLU A 172 15.39 -2.11 18.36
C GLU A 172 15.15 -0.69 17.87
N ARG A 173 16.20 0.14 17.83
CA ARG A 173 16.17 1.48 17.26
C ARG A 173 17.15 1.60 16.10
N LEU A 174 16.66 2.11 14.98
CA LEU A 174 17.46 2.47 13.81
C LEU A 174 17.60 3.99 13.76
N VAL A 175 18.84 4.48 13.68
CA VAL A 175 19.15 5.88 13.38
C VAL A 175 20.16 5.92 12.23
N CYS A 176 19.76 6.49 11.09
CA CYS A 176 20.67 6.70 9.96
C CYS A 176 20.25 7.91 9.12
N ARG A 177 21.05 8.24 8.11
CA ARG A 177 20.77 9.31 7.16
C ARG A 177 20.76 8.77 5.75
N SER A 178 19.93 9.38 4.91
CA SER A 178 19.91 9.14 3.47
C SER A 178 20.00 10.46 2.72
N ALA A 179 20.84 10.51 1.69
CA ALA A 179 20.94 11.64 0.78
C ALA A 179 19.90 11.59 -0.36
N SER A 180 19.04 10.56 -0.39
CA SER A 180 18.07 10.32 -1.45
C SER A 180 16.76 9.74 -0.91
N ILE A 181 15.76 9.65 -1.78
CA ILE A 181 14.49 8.98 -1.45
C ILE A 181 14.59 7.45 -1.53
N ALA A 182 15.72 6.88 -1.99
CA ALA A 182 15.86 5.44 -2.23
C ALA A 182 15.36 4.52 -1.09
N PRO A 183 15.44 4.88 0.21
CA PRO A 183 14.85 4.06 1.27
C PRO A 183 13.35 3.78 1.14
N GLU A 184 12.55 4.65 0.48
CA GLU A 184 11.13 4.32 0.25
C GLU A 184 10.94 3.08 -0.64
N ALA A 185 11.90 2.76 -1.52
CA ALA A 185 11.80 1.59 -2.40
C ALA A 185 11.78 0.24 -1.66
N ALA A 186 12.24 0.20 -0.40
CA ALA A 186 12.12 -1.01 0.42
C ALA A 186 10.65 -1.34 0.75
N CYS A 187 9.74 -0.37 0.62
CA CYS A 187 8.34 -0.51 1.01
C CYS A 187 7.50 -1.09 -0.12
N THR A 188 7.42 -2.42 -0.22
CA THR A 188 6.49 -3.05 -1.19
C THR A 188 5.11 -3.30 -0.57
N SER A 189 4.08 -3.15 -1.39
CA SER A 189 2.68 -3.09 -0.97
C SER A 189 1.77 -3.97 -1.82
N VAL A 190 0.59 -4.22 -1.28
CA VAL A 190 -0.58 -4.65 -2.04
C VAL A 190 -1.57 -3.48 -2.03
N GLN A 191 -1.98 -3.03 -3.21
CA GLN A 191 -2.88 -1.90 -3.37
C GLN A 191 -4.23 -2.39 -3.88
N LEU A 192 -5.30 -2.08 -3.15
CA LEU A 192 -6.67 -2.52 -3.42
C LEU A 192 -7.48 -1.34 -3.94
N HIS A 193 -7.98 -1.45 -5.17
CA HIS A 193 -8.82 -0.41 -5.76
C HIS A 193 -10.28 -0.81 -5.68
N LEU A 194 -11.15 0.15 -5.36
CA LEU A 194 -12.60 0.00 -5.45
C LEU A 194 -13.16 1.16 -6.26
N GLN A 195 -13.80 0.86 -7.40
CA GLN A 195 -14.53 1.86 -8.17
C GLN A 195 -15.78 2.29 -7.41
N VAL A 196 -15.98 3.59 -7.28
CA VAL A 196 -17.07 4.20 -6.51
C VAL A 196 -17.76 5.30 -7.30
N THR A 197 -19.02 5.56 -6.96
CA THR A 197 -19.71 6.74 -7.48
C THR A 197 -19.41 7.96 -6.61
N PRO A 198 -19.54 9.19 -7.14
CA PRO A 198 -19.39 10.41 -6.35
C PRO A 198 -20.23 10.42 -5.07
N GLY A 199 -21.49 9.99 -5.15
CA GLY A 199 -22.42 9.98 -4.01
C GLY A 199 -22.09 8.97 -2.91
N ARG A 200 -21.30 7.92 -3.20
CA ARG A 200 -20.85 6.94 -2.19
C ARG A 200 -19.40 7.13 -1.78
N PHE A 201 -18.68 8.07 -2.40
CA PHE A 201 -17.24 8.20 -2.26
C PHE A 201 -16.85 8.42 -0.79
N ALA A 202 -17.50 9.37 -0.11
CA ALA A 202 -17.17 9.73 1.26
C ALA A 202 -17.39 8.57 2.24
N ASP A 203 -18.50 7.84 2.10
CA ASP A 203 -18.80 6.71 2.98
C ASP A 203 -17.80 5.56 2.79
N VAL A 204 -17.47 5.24 1.54
CA VAL A 204 -16.46 4.21 1.22
C VAL A 204 -15.07 4.64 1.71
N TRP A 205 -14.69 5.90 1.50
CA TRP A 205 -13.44 6.45 1.98
C TRP A 205 -13.33 6.38 3.50
N ASN A 206 -14.33 6.90 4.21
CA ASN A 206 -14.32 6.95 5.67
C ASN A 206 -14.36 5.55 6.28
N ALA A 207 -15.08 4.59 5.66
CA ALA A 207 -15.01 3.19 6.01
C ALA A 207 -13.58 2.64 5.84
N ALA A 208 -12.96 2.83 4.67
CA ALA A 208 -11.60 2.37 4.39
C ALA A 208 -10.56 2.98 5.35
N GLN A 209 -10.73 4.24 5.73
CA GLN A 209 -9.87 4.93 6.69
C GLN A 209 -10.05 4.39 8.11
N ALA A 210 -11.29 4.17 8.54
CA ALA A 210 -11.59 3.60 9.87
C ALA A 210 -11.03 2.18 10.04
N VAL A 211 -10.98 1.39 8.95
CA VAL A 211 -10.51 0.00 8.99
C VAL A 211 -9.04 -0.19 8.60
N ALA A 212 -8.30 0.90 8.39
CA ALA A 212 -6.88 0.82 8.09
C ALA A 212 -6.09 0.07 9.19
N ALA A 213 -6.39 0.34 10.45
CA ALA A 213 -5.71 -0.28 11.58
C ALA A 213 -5.98 -1.79 11.71
N PRO A 214 -7.23 -2.29 11.68
CA PRO A 214 -7.50 -3.73 11.62
C PRO A 214 -6.82 -4.45 10.45
N GLN A 215 -6.77 -3.83 9.27
CA GLN A 215 -6.08 -4.39 8.10
C GLN A 215 -4.57 -4.55 8.35
N VAL A 216 -3.91 -3.49 8.84
CA VAL A 216 -2.49 -3.54 9.15
C VAL A 216 -2.21 -4.56 10.26
N ALA A 217 -3.03 -4.62 11.30
CA ALA A 217 -2.82 -5.55 12.41
C ALA A 217 -2.77 -7.02 11.94
N VAL A 218 -3.73 -7.46 11.13
CA VAL A 218 -3.77 -8.85 10.63
C VAL A 218 -2.89 -9.10 9.41
N GLY A 219 -2.48 -8.03 8.71
CA GLY A 219 -1.69 -8.08 7.49
C GLY A 219 -0.20 -7.74 7.65
N ALA A 220 0.26 -7.31 8.83
CA ALA A 220 1.64 -6.83 9.01
C ALA A 220 2.69 -7.86 8.56
N ASN A 221 3.69 -7.37 7.82
CA ASN A 221 4.67 -8.23 7.13
C ASN A 221 6.02 -7.55 6.86
N SER A 222 6.40 -6.54 7.66
CA SER A 222 7.69 -5.83 7.50
C SER A 222 8.40 -5.54 8.84
N PRO A 223 8.76 -6.58 9.62
CA PRO A 223 9.38 -6.40 10.93
C PRO A 223 10.85 -5.96 10.88
N PHE A 224 11.54 -6.13 9.76
CA PHE A 224 12.97 -5.87 9.64
C PHE A 224 13.27 -4.73 8.66
N LEU A 225 14.27 -3.92 9.00
CA LEU A 225 14.81 -2.86 8.14
C LEU A 225 16.30 -2.66 8.45
N PHE A 226 17.16 -2.69 7.42
CA PHE A 226 18.62 -2.53 7.56
C PHE A 226 19.22 -3.45 8.62
N GLY A 227 18.71 -4.67 8.65
CA GLY A 227 19.12 -5.68 9.60
C GLY A 227 18.58 -5.50 11.02
N HIS A 228 17.80 -4.47 11.35
CA HIS A 228 17.20 -4.28 12.69
C HIS A 228 15.75 -4.79 12.75
N GLU A 229 15.34 -5.38 13.87
CA GLU A 229 13.92 -5.63 14.16
C GLU A 229 13.27 -4.36 14.72
N LEU A 230 12.27 -3.82 14.04
CA LEU A 230 11.64 -2.53 14.38
C LEU A 230 10.15 -2.71 14.71
N TRP A 231 9.25 -2.12 13.90
CA TRP A 231 7.81 -2.24 14.04
C TRP A 231 7.32 -3.48 13.31
N ARG A 232 6.20 -4.08 13.71
CA ARG A 232 5.62 -5.21 12.96
C ARG A 232 5.29 -4.83 11.51
N GLU A 233 4.96 -3.57 11.28
CA GLU A 233 4.85 -2.96 9.97
C GLU A 233 5.69 -1.68 9.93
N SER A 234 6.95 -1.80 9.48
CA SER A 234 7.93 -0.69 9.45
C SER A 234 7.86 0.18 8.20
N ARG A 235 7.10 -0.22 7.17
CA ARG A 235 6.96 0.59 5.95
C ARG A 235 6.38 1.98 6.21
N PRO A 236 5.31 2.16 7.02
CA PRO A 236 4.75 3.49 7.25
C PRO A 236 5.73 4.52 7.81
N PRO A 237 6.45 4.27 8.92
CA PRO A 237 7.45 5.23 9.40
C PRO A 237 8.62 5.39 8.43
N LEU A 238 9.07 4.32 7.75
CA LEU A 238 10.13 4.41 6.74
C LEU A 238 9.74 5.33 5.60
N PHE A 239 8.63 5.04 4.93
CA PHE A 239 8.13 5.81 3.79
C PHE A 239 7.88 7.27 4.18
N GLN A 240 7.32 7.51 5.37
CA GLN A 240 7.07 8.88 5.85
C GLN A 240 8.37 9.65 6.00
N GLN A 241 9.39 9.09 6.65
CA GLN A 241 10.64 9.79 6.93
C GLN A 241 11.53 9.93 5.68
N SER A 242 11.56 8.92 4.81
CA SER A 242 12.38 8.92 3.59
C SER A 242 11.84 9.82 2.46
N THR A 243 10.60 10.30 2.59
CA THR A 243 9.97 11.20 1.61
C THR A 243 9.56 12.55 2.21
N ASP A 244 9.95 12.84 3.45
CA ASP A 244 9.53 14.05 4.14
C ASP A 244 10.26 15.29 3.59
N THR A 245 9.56 16.10 2.83
CA THR A 245 10.07 17.37 2.29
C THR A 245 10.21 18.47 3.36
N ARG A 246 9.85 18.21 4.62
CA ARG A 246 9.88 19.21 5.69
C ARG A 246 11.20 19.12 6.49
N PRO A 247 12.00 20.19 6.55
CA PRO A 247 13.05 20.29 7.58
C PRO A 247 12.42 20.40 8.98
N PRO A 248 13.20 20.18 10.07
CA PRO A 248 12.69 20.17 11.44
C PRO A 248 11.85 21.39 11.83
N GLU A 249 12.19 22.58 11.33
CA GLU A 249 11.44 23.81 11.61
C GLU A 249 10.02 23.77 11.04
N LEU A 250 9.84 23.24 9.82
CA LEU A 250 8.52 23.11 9.21
C LEU A 250 7.69 22.01 9.90
N GLN A 251 8.36 20.94 10.35
CA GLN A 251 7.69 19.91 11.17
C GLN A 251 7.19 20.51 12.49
N ALA A 252 8.01 21.31 13.17
CA ALA A 252 7.64 21.98 14.42
C ALA A 252 6.51 23.02 14.24
N GLN A 253 6.39 23.62 13.06
CA GLN A 253 5.29 24.53 12.70
C GLN A 253 3.98 23.80 12.35
N GLY A 254 3.98 22.47 12.31
CA GLY A 254 2.80 21.67 11.95
C GLY A 254 2.48 21.69 10.45
N VAL A 255 3.46 21.97 9.59
CA VAL A 255 3.30 21.81 8.14
C VAL A 255 2.98 20.34 7.85
N ARG A 256 2.01 20.05 6.98
CA ARG A 256 1.56 18.68 6.69
C ARG A 256 2.66 17.88 5.98
N PRO A 257 2.94 16.62 6.38
CA PRO A 257 3.78 15.74 5.60
C PRO A 257 3.07 15.35 4.31
N ARG A 258 3.84 15.04 3.25
CA ARG A 258 3.27 14.49 2.01
C ARG A 258 2.77 13.06 2.19
N THR A 259 3.45 12.31 3.04
CA THR A 259 3.10 10.94 3.42
C THR A 259 2.35 10.95 4.75
N TRP A 260 1.06 10.64 4.75
CA TRP A 260 0.26 10.78 5.97
C TRP A 260 -1.10 10.07 5.92
N PHE A 261 -1.69 9.90 7.12
CA PHE A 261 -3.01 9.31 7.32
C PHE A 261 -4.17 10.25 6.99
N GLY A 262 -3.95 11.57 7.10
CA GLY A 262 -4.96 12.63 6.99
C GLY A 262 -5.23 13.31 8.34
N GLU A 263 -6.25 14.17 8.40
CA GLU A 263 -6.62 14.93 9.62
C GLU A 263 -8.13 14.98 9.93
N ARG A 264 -8.98 14.45 9.04
CA ARG A 264 -10.45 14.53 9.18
C ARG A 264 -11.16 13.49 8.33
N TRP A 265 -12.37 13.15 8.76
CA TRP A 265 -13.35 12.48 7.90
C TRP A 265 -13.77 13.41 6.76
N VAL A 266 -14.03 12.84 5.58
CA VAL A 266 -14.39 13.61 4.38
C VAL A 266 -15.87 13.53 4.08
N THR A 267 -16.35 14.49 3.29
CA THR A 267 -17.74 14.56 2.82
C THR A 267 -17.85 14.37 1.31
N SER A 268 -16.73 14.48 0.58
CA SER A 268 -16.69 14.26 -0.86
C SER A 268 -15.28 13.89 -1.35
N ALA A 269 -15.18 13.42 -2.60
CA ALA A 269 -13.88 13.27 -3.27
C ALA A 269 -13.17 14.62 -3.50
N TYR A 270 -13.96 15.68 -3.72
CA TYR A 270 -13.45 17.03 -3.98
C TYR A 270 -12.61 17.54 -2.79
N ASP A 271 -13.04 17.26 -1.56
CA ASP A 271 -12.35 17.64 -0.31
C ASP A 271 -10.86 17.27 -0.35
N LEU A 272 -10.53 16.10 -0.91
CA LEU A 272 -9.16 15.57 -0.95
C LEU A 272 -8.32 16.19 -2.07
N PHE A 273 -8.91 16.41 -3.25
CA PHE A 273 -8.22 17.08 -4.36
C PHE A 273 -8.00 18.57 -4.08
N GLU A 274 -8.96 19.23 -3.43
CA GLU A 274 -8.82 20.59 -2.94
C GLU A 274 -7.73 20.67 -1.86
N GLU A 275 -7.71 19.72 -0.92
CA GLU A 275 -6.66 19.63 0.10
C GLU A 275 -5.27 19.49 -0.53
N ASN A 276 -5.15 18.68 -1.59
CA ASN A 276 -3.91 18.52 -2.34
C ASN A 276 -3.43 19.86 -2.94
N LEU A 277 -4.32 20.60 -3.61
CA LEU A 277 -4.01 21.91 -4.19
C LEU A 277 -3.64 22.95 -3.11
N ARG A 278 -4.35 22.94 -1.98
CA ARG A 278 -4.25 23.96 -0.94
C ARG A 278 -2.95 23.87 -0.14
N PHE A 279 -2.49 22.66 0.17
CA PHE A 279 -1.42 22.47 1.16
C PHE A 279 -0.11 21.93 0.61
N PHE A 280 -0.11 21.34 -0.59
CA PHE A 280 1.09 20.70 -1.12
C PHE A 280 1.63 21.42 -2.35
N PRO A 281 2.87 21.94 -2.31
CA PRO A 281 3.52 22.45 -3.51
C PRO A 281 3.65 21.35 -4.58
N PRO A 282 3.49 21.65 -5.88
CA PRO A 282 3.78 20.70 -6.95
C PRO A 282 5.26 20.32 -6.97
N LEU A 283 5.57 19.02 -6.97
CA LEU A 283 6.95 18.53 -7.17
C LEU A 283 7.30 18.46 -8.65
N LEU A 284 6.35 18.06 -9.50
CA LEU A 284 6.54 17.88 -10.93
C LEU A 284 5.64 18.85 -11.71
N PRO A 285 6.05 20.11 -11.94
CA PRO A 285 5.23 21.14 -12.59
C PRO A 285 5.16 20.96 -14.12
N ILE A 286 4.71 19.78 -14.57
CA ILE A 286 4.59 19.39 -15.97
C ILE A 286 3.14 19.57 -16.41
N CYS A 287 2.90 20.41 -17.39
CA CYS A 287 1.56 20.70 -17.88
C CYS A 287 1.26 19.93 -19.17
N ASP A 288 0.05 19.40 -19.30
CA ASP A 288 -0.49 18.88 -20.55
C ASP A 288 -1.03 20.06 -21.38
N GLU A 289 -1.01 19.94 -22.71
CA GLU A 289 -1.53 20.98 -23.62
C GLU A 289 -3.07 21.12 -23.51
N GLU A 290 -3.77 20.11 -23.02
CA GLU A 290 -5.24 20.07 -22.89
C GLU A 290 -5.77 21.24 -22.04
N ASP A 291 -6.69 22.05 -22.58
CA ASP A 291 -7.52 22.95 -21.76
C ASP A 291 -8.71 22.18 -21.18
N PRO A 292 -8.72 21.86 -19.87
CA PRO A 292 -9.76 21.02 -19.30
C PRO A 292 -11.14 21.68 -19.33
N ILE A 293 -11.22 23.01 -19.29
CA ILE A 293 -12.49 23.75 -19.32
C ILE A 293 -13.04 23.78 -20.75
N GLY A 294 -12.19 24.07 -21.73
CA GLY A 294 -12.54 24.01 -23.14
C GLY A 294 -13.04 22.62 -23.57
N VAL A 295 -12.41 21.54 -23.09
CA VAL A 295 -12.87 20.16 -23.33
C VAL A 295 -14.27 19.93 -22.76
N LEU A 296 -14.54 20.41 -21.54
CA LEU A 296 -15.88 20.29 -20.93
C LEU A 296 -16.93 21.08 -21.70
N ASP A 297 -16.61 22.31 -22.13
CA ASP A 297 -17.51 23.18 -22.88
C ASP A 297 -17.85 22.59 -24.27
N ALA A 298 -16.92 21.85 -24.86
CA ALA A 298 -17.15 21.07 -26.08
C ALA A 298 -17.92 19.74 -25.83
N GLY A 299 -18.32 19.46 -24.59
CA GLY A 299 -19.02 18.22 -24.21
C GLY A 299 -18.11 17.01 -24.00
N GLY A 300 -16.79 17.18 -24.09
CA GLY A 300 -15.79 16.14 -23.84
C GLY A 300 -15.52 15.90 -22.35
N VAL A 301 -14.66 14.92 -22.04
CA VAL A 301 -14.23 14.56 -20.68
C VAL A 301 -12.73 14.84 -20.57
N PRO A 302 -12.30 15.81 -19.75
CA PRO A 302 -10.89 16.18 -19.64
C PRO A 302 -10.10 15.13 -18.85
N LYS A 303 -8.84 14.92 -19.21
CA LYS A 303 -7.91 14.04 -18.51
C LYS A 303 -7.56 14.54 -17.11
N LEU A 304 -7.64 15.85 -16.89
CA LEU A 304 -7.22 16.51 -15.63
C LEU A 304 -5.78 16.16 -15.25
N ALA A 305 -4.87 16.18 -16.23
CA ALA A 305 -3.52 15.63 -16.12
C ALA A 305 -2.73 16.20 -14.94
N GLU A 306 -2.76 17.51 -14.71
CA GLU A 306 -2.06 18.15 -13.60
C GLU A 306 -2.63 17.71 -12.23
N LEU A 307 -3.95 17.53 -12.13
CA LEU A 307 -4.59 17.05 -10.91
C LEU A 307 -4.22 15.60 -10.61
N VAL A 308 -4.20 14.73 -11.63
CA VAL A 308 -3.79 13.33 -11.50
C VAL A 308 -2.31 13.23 -11.14
N LEU A 309 -1.44 13.98 -11.82
CA LEU A 309 0.00 14.00 -11.55
C LEU A 309 0.32 14.52 -10.14
N HIS A 310 -0.29 15.64 -9.73
CA HIS A 310 -0.09 16.20 -8.39
C HIS A 310 -0.54 15.22 -7.29
N ASN A 311 -1.71 14.61 -7.47
CA ASN A 311 -2.22 13.57 -6.56
C ASN A 311 -1.30 12.36 -6.47
N GLY A 312 -0.58 12.01 -7.55
CA GLY A 312 0.43 10.96 -7.58
C GLY A 312 1.69 11.26 -6.74
N THR A 313 1.87 12.49 -6.27
CA THR A 313 3.02 12.94 -5.45
C THR A 313 2.64 13.32 -4.01
N VAL A 314 1.40 12.97 -3.61
CA VAL A 314 0.90 13.05 -2.23
C VAL A 314 0.54 11.65 -1.78
N TYR A 315 1.30 11.10 -0.84
CA TYR A 315 1.30 9.69 -0.50
C TYR A 315 0.36 9.40 0.68
N ARG A 316 -0.92 9.23 0.38
CA ARG A 316 -1.92 8.87 1.38
C ARG A 316 -2.09 7.36 1.48
N TRP A 317 -2.41 6.87 2.67
CA TRP A 317 -2.69 5.45 2.89
C TRP A 317 -3.98 4.94 2.24
N ASN A 318 -4.97 5.83 2.05
CA ASN A 318 -6.02 5.67 1.05
C ASN A 318 -5.88 6.83 0.05
N ARG A 319 -5.96 6.60 -1.25
CA ARG A 319 -5.77 7.63 -2.29
C ARG A 319 -7.03 7.81 -3.13
N PRO A 320 -7.49 9.07 -3.36
CA PRO A 320 -8.58 9.32 -4.29
C PRO A 320 -8.04 9.19 -5.70
N VAL A 321 -8.74 8.49 -6.58
CA VAL A 321 -8.30 8.34 -7.97
C VAL A 321 -9.38 8.82 -8.91
N TYR A 322 -9.02 9.79 -9.74
CA TYR A 322 -9.75 10.13 -10.96
C TYR A 322 -9.14 9.36 -12.13
N GLY A 323 -9.97 8.78 -12.98
CA GLY A 323 -9.52 8.10 -14.19
C GLY A 323 -10.59 8.11 -15.27
N ILE A 324 -10.19 7.79 -16.50
CA ILE A 324 -11.11 7.68 -17.65
C ILE A 324 -10.99 6.28 -18.22
N ALA A 325 -12.14 5.63 -18.47
CA ALA A 325 -12.23 4.34 -19.15
C ALA A 325 -13.33 4.42 -20.20
N ASP A 326 -13.04 4.02 -21.43
CA ASP A 326 -13.97 4.07 -22.57
C ASP A 326 -14.61 5.46 -22.77
N GLY A 327 -13.83 6.53 -22.53
CA GLY A 327 -14.29 7.92 -22.62
C GLY A 327 -15.17 8.39 -21.47
N VAL A 328 -15.36 7.59 -20.42
CA VAL A 328 -16.19 7.91 -19.25
C VAL A 328 -15.31 8.11 -18.01
N PRO A 329 -15.47 9.22 -17.25
CA PRO A 329 -14.72 9.44 -16.04
C PRO A 329 -15.25 8.56 -14.91
N HIS A 330 -14.37 8.07 -14.04
CA HIS A 330 -14.72 7.30 -12.87
C HIS A 330 -13.87 7.70 -11.67
N LEU A 331 -14.38 7.39 -10.47
CA LEU A 331 -13.65 7.55 -9.22
C LEU A 331 -13.30 6.19 -8.63
N ARG A 332 -12.16 6.12 -7.95
CA ARG A 332 -11.78 4.96 -7.14
C ARG A 332 -11.27 5.42 -5.78
N VAL A 333 -11.50 4.59 -4.77
CA VAL A 333 -10.72 4.59 -3.53
C VAL A 333 -9.65 3.52 -3.71
N GLU A 334 -8.39 3.92 -3.58
CA GLU A 334 -7.24 3.01 -3.61
C GLU A 334 -6.70 2.89 -2.19
N ASN A 335 -6.78 1.70 -1.60
CA ASN A 335 -6.24 1.37 -0.29
C ASN A 335 -4.81 0.84 -0.44
N ARG A 336 -3.86 1.44 0.27
CA ARG A 336 -2.40 1.22 0.12
C ARG A 336 -1.73 0.80 1.43
N VAL A 337 -2.51 0.38 2.43
CA VAL A 337 -1.97 0.11 3.78
C VAL A 337 -1.25 -1.22 3.89
N LEU A 338 -1.64 -2.20 3.07
CA LEU A 338 -1.17 -3.58 3.20
C LEU A 338 0.24 -3.76 2.61
N PRO A 339 1.12 -4.52 3.29
CA PRO A 339 2.38 -4.97 2.71
C PRO A 339 2.14 -6.04 1.65
N ALA A 340 3.12 -6.26 0.78
CA ALA A 340 3.10 -7.41 -0.12
C ALA A 340 3.13 -8.75 0.64
N GLY A 341 2.42 -9.76 0.12
CA GLY A 341 2.43 -11.15 0.60
C GLY A 341 1.66 -11.42 1.91
N PRO A 342 2.00 -12.49 2.66
CA PRO A 342 3.05 -13.46 2.35
C PRO A 342 2.77 -14.36 1.17
N THR A 343 1.55 -14.90 1.03
CA THR A 343 1.16 -15.74 -0.11
C THR A 343 0.04 -15.11 -0.93
N VAL A 344 -0.24 -15.67 -2.11
CA VAL A 344 -1.45 -15.29 -2.87
C VAL A 344 -2.71 -15.54 -2.04
N THR A 345 -2.77 -16.67 -1.33
CA THR A 345 -3.88 -16.98 -0.42
C THR A 345 -4.05 -15.91 0.64
N ASP A 346 -2.93 -15.43 1.20
CA ASP A 346 -2.94 -14.38 2.21
C ASP A 346 -3.36 -13.01 1.66
N VAL A 347 -2.92 -12.65 0.45
CA VAL A 347 -3.28 -11.43 -0.28
C VAL A 347 -4.78 -11.41 -0.56
N ILE A 348 -5.34 -12.52 -1.06
CA ILE A 348 -6.77 -12.63 -1.35
C ILE A 348 -7.61 -12.64 -0.07
N ALA A 349 -7.12 -13.26 1.01
CA ALA A 349 -7.76 -13.18 2.33
C ALA A 349 -7.86 -11.73 2.84
N ASN A 350 -6.78 -10.95 2.71
CA ASN A 350 -6.79 -9.53 3.06
C ASN A 350 -7.77 -8.73 2.18
N ALA A 351 -7.80 -9.01 0.87
CA ALA A 351 -8.73 -8.36 -0.06
C ALA A 351 -10.20 -8.67 0.26
N ALA A 352 -10.53 -9.93 0.54
CA ALA A 352 -11.87 -10.36 0.92
C ALA A 352 -12.32 -9.66 2.21
N PHE A 353 -11.45 -9.60 3.22
CA PHE A 353 -11.71 -8.88 4.45
C PHE A 353 -11.96 -7.38 4.20
N TYR A 354 -11.10 -6.72 3.44
CA TYR A 354 -11.23 -5.30 3.11
C TYR A 354 -12.53 -4.99 2.36
N TYR A 355 -12.78 -5.65 1.22
CA TYR A 355 -13.93 -5.33 0.38
C TYR A 355 -15.27 -5.65 1.07
N GLY A 356 -15.32 -6.73 1.85
CA GLY A 356 -16.48 -7.05 2.68
C GLY A 356 -16.70 -5.98 3.74
N LEU A 357 -15.67 -5.66 4.52
CA LEU A 357 -15.81 -4.77 5.65
C LEU A 357 -16.15 -3.34 5.23
N VAL A 358 -15.48 -2.83 4.18
CA VAL A 358 -15.77 -1.50 3.62
C VAL A 358 -17.21 -1.42 3.12
N ARG A 359 -17.71 -2.48 2.47
CA ARG A 359 -19.09 -2.52 2.01
C ARG A 359 -20.09 -2.45 3.16
N ALA A 360 -19.89 -3.24 4.19
CA ALA A 360 -20.78 -3.26 5.34
C ALA A 360 -20.78 -1.93 6.10
N LEU A 361 -19.60 -1.35 6.34
CA LEU A 361 -19.48 -0.09 7.08
C LEU A 361 -19.95 1.13 6.30
N ALA A 362 -19.73 1.16 4.99
CA ALA A 362 -20.21 2.26 4.13
C ALA A 362 -21.75 2.30 4.05
N GLU A 363 -22.44 1.22 4.40
CA GLU A 363 -23.90 1.11 4.36
C GLU A 363 -24.53 1.01 5.75
N GLU A 364 -23.71 1.14 6.81
CA GLU A 364 -24.19 1.08 8.18
C GLU A 364 -25.11 2.28 8.47
N PRO A 365 -26.33 2.06 9.01
CA PRO A 365 -27.27 3.15 9.31
C PRO A 365 -26.70 4.22 10.25
N ARG A 366 -25.78 3.82 11.13
CA ARG A 366 -25.03 4.71 12.01
C ARG A 366 -23.53 4.54 11.76
N PRO A 367 -22.95 5.28 10.80
CA PRO A 367 -21.60 5.03 10.35
C PRO A 367 -20.55 5.10 11.46
N VAL A 368 -19.53 4.25 11.37
CA VAL A 368 -18.46 4.16 12.38
C VAL A 368 -17.74 5.49 12.62
N TRP A 369 -17.52 6.32 11.59
CA TRP A 369 -16.86 7.63 11.70
C TRP A 369 -17.70 8.70 12.40
N THR A 370 -18.97 8.41 12.71
CA THR A 370 -19.80 9.26 13.61
C THR A 370 -19.64 8.87 15.09
N ARG A 371 -18.94 7.76 15.36
CA ARG A 371 -18.77 7.15 16.69
C ARG A 371 -17.30 6.97 17.09
N LEU A 372 -16.40 6.97 16.12
CA LEU A 372 -14.95 6.95 16.28
C LEU A 372 -14.41 8.30 15.79
N SER A 373 -13.63 8.99 16.62
CA SER A 373 -12.98 10.24 16.18
C SER A 373 -11.89 9.93 15.15
N PHE A 374 -11.56 10.92 14.32
CA PHE A 374 -10.52 10.74 13.33
C PHE A 374 -9.15 10.52 14.01
N GLU A 375 -8.88 11.24 15.09
CA GLU A 375 -7.66 11.11 15.89
C GLU A 375 -7.52 9.70 16.47
N ALA A 376 -8.62 9.09 16.93
CA ALA A 376 -8.60 7.71 17.40
C ALA A 376 -8.32 6.73 16.25
N ALA A 377 -8.87 6.95 15.06
CA ALA A 377 -8.57 6.13 13.88
C ALA A 377 -7.09 6.26 13.45
N ALA A 378 -6.50 7.46 13.52
CA ALA A 378 -5.09 7.68 13.25
C ALA A 378 -4.19 7.01 14.31
N ALA A 379 -4.49 7.18 15.60
CA ALA A 379 -3.77 6.52 16.68
C ALA A 379 -3.86 4.98 16.59
N ASN A 380 -5.01 4.45 16.19
CA ASN A 380 -5.18 3.03 15.92
C ASN A 380 -4.26 2.56 14.79
N PHE A 381 -4.10 3.34 13.74
CA PHE A 381 -3.23 3.00 12.61
C PHE A 381 -1.78 2.90 13.08
N ASP A 382 -1.28 3.90 13.81
CA ASP A 382 0.08 3.86 14.37
C ASP A 382 0.28 2.68 15.33
N ALA A 383 -0.69 2.41 16.20
CA ALA A 383 -0.66 1.26 17.10
C ALA A 383 -0.63 -0.07 16.35
N ALA A 384 -1.43 -0.22 15.29
CA ALA A 384 -1.43 -1.40 14.44
C ALA A 384 -0.10 -1.56 13.69
N CYS A 385 0.50 -0.47 13.21
CA CYS A 385 1.80 -0.54 12.55
C CYS A 385 2.88 -1.00 13.53
N ARG A 386 2.92 -0.42 14.74
CA ARG A 386 3.92 -0.73 15.75
C ARG A 386 3.79 -2.15 16.28
N TYR A 387 2.59 -2.56 16.68
CA TYR A 387 2.35 -3.80 17.43
C TYR A 387 1.74 -4.93 16.60
N GLY A 388 1.35 -4.68 15.35
CA GLY A 388 0.76 -5.71 14.48
C GLY A 388 -0.50 -6.32 15.09
N ILE A 389 -0.60 -7.64 15.05
CA ILE A 389 -1.78 -8.40 15.49
C ILE A 389 -2.04 -8.33 17.00
N ASP A 390 -1.03 -7.93 17.78
CA ASP A 390 -1.11 -7.71 19.22
C ASP A 390 -1.50 -6.27 19.61
N ALA A 391 -1.79 -5.40 18.64
CA ALA A 391 -2.23 -4.04 18.90
C ALA A 391 -3.54 -3.99 19.70
N ARG A 392 -3.70 -2.92 20.50
CA ARG A 392 -4.97 -2.55 21.13
C ARG A 392 -5.52 -1.32 20.43
N LEU A 393 -6.78 -1.40 20.02
CA LEU A 393 -7.44 -0.41 19.20
C LEU A 393 -8.62 0.20 19.96
N GLU A 394 -8.79 1.51 19.81
CA GLU A 394 -9.98 2.22 20.24
C GLU A 394 -11.13 1.97 19.26
N TRP A 395 -12.24 1.41 19.73
CA TRP A 395 -13.39 1.09 18.88
C TRP A 395 -14.72 1.43 19.57
N PRO A 396 -15.78 1.81 18.83
CA PRO A 396 -17.09 2.06 19.41
C PRO A 396 -17.62 0.87 20.23
N ARG A 397 -18.22 1.15 21.39
CA ARG A 397 -18.84 0.10 22.22
C ARG A 397 -20.08 -0.49 21.56
N ARG A 398 -20.31 -1.78 21.81
CA ARG A 398 -21.58 -2.44 21.49
C ARG A 398 -22.69 -2.02 22.46
N GLY A 399 -23.89 -1.83 21.93
CA GLY A 399 -25.11 -1.63 22.72
C GLY A 399 -25.48 -0.17 22.99
N ARG A 400 -26.34 0.06 24.00
CA ARG A 400 -26.96 1.37 24.27
C ARG A 400 -26.00 2.40 24.87
N TYR A 401 -24.86 1.98 25.40
CA TYR A 401 -23.87 2.90 25.98
C TYR A 401 -23.00 3.48 24.87
N GLY A 402 -23.03 4.80 24.73
CA GLY A 402 -22.16 5.51 23.80
C GLY A 402 -20.68 5.45 24.18
N GLY A 403 -19.85 5.96 23.27
CA GLY A 403 -18.40 6.07 23.44
C GLY A 403 -17.62 4.86 22.90
N THR A 404 -16.31 4.91 23.13
CA THR A 404 -15.33 3.96 22.64
C THR A 404 -14.74 3.12 23.78
N THR A 405 -14.03 2.05 23.43
CA THR A 405 -13.26 1.22 24.35
C THR A 405 -12.00 0.67 23.68
N GLN A 406 -11.00 0.33 24.49
CA GLN A 406 -9.76 -0.28 24.02
C GLN A 406 -9.91 -1.80 23.95
N VAL A 407 -9.78 -2.36 22.75
CA VAL A 407 -10.00 -3.78 22.46
C VAL A 407 -8.78 -4.35 21.73
N ASP A 408 -8.39 -5.58 22.03
CA ASP A 408 -7.32 -6.25 21.26
C ASP A 408 -7.73 -6.40 19.79
N ALA A 409 -6.84 -6.09 18.86
CA ALA A 409 -7.12 -6.11 17.43
C ALA A 409 -7.65 -7.47 16.97
N ALA A 410 -6.99 -8.57 17.38
CA ALA A 410 -7.43 -9.93 17.05
C ALA A 410 -8.85 -10.25 17.55
N ASN A 411 -9.23 -9.76 18.73
CA ASN A 411 -10.57 -9.97 19.28
C ASN A 411 -11.61 -9.10 18.56
N LEU A 412 -11.28 -7.82 18.31
CA LEU A 412 -12.14 -6.93 17.53
C LEU A 412 -12.42 -7.49 16.14
N ILE A 413 -11.37 -7.97 15.45
CA ILE A 413 -11.49 -8.55 14.11
C ILE A 413 -12.39 -9.79 14.13
N ARG A 414 -12.09 -10.77 15.00
CA ARG A 414 -12.87 -12.01 15.08
C ARG A 414 -14.32 -11.78 15.49
N ASP A 415 -14.53 -11.02 16.56
CA ASP A 415 -15.83 -10.97 17.20
C ASP A 415 -16.76 -9.95 16.54
N GLU A 416 -16.23 -8.94 15.84
CA GLU A 416 -17.00 -7.84 15.22
C GLU A 416 -16.79 -7.69 13.72
N LEU A 417 -15.54 -7.54 13.27
CA LEU A 417 -15.29 -7.10 11.91
C LEU A 417 -15.42 -8.25 10.90
N LEU A 418 -15.12 -9.49 11.28
CA LEU A 418 -15.32 -10.66 10.42
C LEU A 418 -16.80 -10.92 10.10
N PRO A 419 -17.74 -10.88 11.08
CA PRO A 419 -19.16 -10.90 10.79
C PRO A 419 -19.62 -9.80 9.83
N LEU A 420 -19.10 -8.57 10.00
CA LEU A 420 -19.40 -7.46 9.09
C LEU A 420 -18.82 -7.70 7.69
N ALA A 421 -17.58 -8.18 7.60
CA ALA A 421 -16.94 -8.52 6.34
C ALA A 421 -17.72 -9.59 5.58
N ALA A 422 -18.16 -10.64 6.26
CA ALA A 422 -19.01 -11.69 5.68
C ALA A 422 -20.32 -11.11 5.11
N ALA A 423 -21.03 -10.29 5.89
CA ALA A 423 -22.26 -9.65 5.44
C ALA A 423 -22.03 -8.71 4.24
N GLY A 424 -20.91 -8.00 4.20
CA GLY A 424 -20.56 -7.15 3.06
C GLY A 424 -20.17 -7.94 1.81
N LEU A 425 -19.49 -9.06 1.95
CA LEU A 425 -19.21 -9.99 0.85
C LEU A 425 -20.51 -10.60 0.29
N ASP A 426 -21.46 -10.94 1.16
CA ASP A 426 -22.80 -11.38 0.75
C ASP A 426 -23.55 -10.27 -0.01
N ALA A 427 -23.44 -9.03 0.44
CA ALA A 427 -24.02 -7.88 -0.26
C ALA A 427 -23.37 -7.59 -1.63
N TRP A 428 -22.11 -8.00 -1.82
CA TRP A 428 -21.47 -8.03 -3.14
C TRP A 428 -21.90 -9.22 -4.00
N GLY A 429 -22.56 -10.22 -3.41
CA GLY A 429 -22.91 -11.47 -4.09
C GLY A 429 -21.70 -12.38 -4.32
N VAL A 430 -20.68 -12.31 -3.45
CA VAL A 430 -19.56 -13.27 -3.46
C VAL A 430 -20.07 -14.64 -3.02
N GLU A 431 -19.58 -15.70 -3.66
CA GLU A 431 -20.00 -17.07 -3.34
C GLU A 431 -19.58 -17.45 -1.91
N PRO A 432 -20.45 -18.09 -1.10
CA PRO A 432 -20.11 -18.51 0.25
C PRO A 432 -18.83 -19.33 0.36
N ALA A 433 -18.50 -20.16 -0.64
CA ALA A 433 -17.26 -20.93 -0.65
C ALA A 433 -16.00 -20.04 -0.64
N ASP A 434 -15.96 -18.98 -1.46
CA ASP A 434 -14.86 -18.02 -1.47
C ASP A 434 -14.85 -17.23 -0.16
N ARG A 435 -16.03 -16.72 0.26
CA ARG A 435 -16.18 -15.94 1.49
C ARG A 435 -15.67 -16.70 2.72
N ASP A 436 -16.17 -17.91 2.94
CA ASP A 436 -15.89 -18.70 4.14
C ASP A 436 -14.42 -19.15 4.18
N PHE A 437 -13.85 -19.54 3.04
CA PHE A 437 -12.44 -19.91 2.96
C PHE A 437 -11.53 -18.73 3.30
N TYR A 438 -11.68 -17.59 2.61
CA TYR A 438 -10.77 -16.46 2.77
C TYR A 438 -10.96 -15.72 4.10
N LEU A 439 -12.18 -15.60 4.61
CA LEU A 439 -12.40 -15.05 5.95
C LEU A 439 -11.94 -16.02 7.06
N GLY A 440 -12.01 -17.34 6.83
CA GLY A 440 -11.44 -18.35 7.72
C GLY A 440 -9.92 -18.21 7.89
N VAL A 441 -9.19 -17.85 6.83
CA VAL A 441 -7.75 -17.54 6.91
C VAL A 441 -7.48 -16.37 7.86
N ILE A 442 -8.28 -15.30 7.80
CA ILE A 442 -8.16 -14.14 8.69
C ILE A 442 -8.52 -14.52 10.13
N GLU A 443 -9.58 -15.31 10.31
CA GLU A 443 -9.97 -15.83 11.63
C GLU A 443 -8.85 -16.64 12.29
N ASP A 444 -8.22 -17.54 11.54
CA ASP A 444 -7.14 -18.38 12.05
C ASP A 444 -5.87 -17.59 12.37
N ARG A 445 -5.52 -16.58 11.57
CA ARG A 445 -4.46 -15.63 11.92
C ARG A 445 -4.76 -14.95 13.25
N CYS A 446 -5.99 -14.47 13.46
CA CYS A 446 -6.39 -13.84 14.73
C CYS A 446 -6.39 -14.83 15.90
N ARG A 447 -6.85 -16.06 15.70
CA ARG A 447 -6.89 -17.12 16.72
C ARG A 447 -5.49 -17.51 17.18
N LEU A 448 -4.58 -17.68 16.24
CA LEU A 448 -3.20 -18.09 16.50
C LEU A 448 -2.27 -16.91 16.79
N ARG A 449 -2.72 -15.67 16.53
CA ARG A 449 -1.93 -14.43 16.56
C ARG A 449 -0.68 -14.50 15.68
N VAL A 450 -0.84 -15.07 14.47
CA VAL A 450 0.26 -15.21 13.50
C VAL A 450 -0.09 -14.47 12.23
N ASN A 451 0.78 -13.52 11.86
CA ASN A 451 0.84 -12.90 10.54
C ASN A 451 2.28 -13.00 10.01
N GLY A 452 2.56 -12.38 8.87
CA GLY A 452 3.89 -12.38 8.25
C GLY A 452 4.99 -11.84 9.16
N ALA A 453 4.72 -10.74 9.85
CA ALA A 453 5.69 -10.12 10.77
C ALA A 453 5.98 -11.01 11.98
N THR A 454 4.95 -11.62 12.59
CA THR A 454 5.12 -12.55 13.71
C THR A 454 5.94 -13.77 13.30
N TRP A 455 5.66 -14.35 12.13
CA TRP A 455 6.38 -15.53 11.64
C TRP A 455 7.85 -15.21 11.34
N GLN A 456 8.13 -14.08 10.69
CA GLN A 456 9.49 -13.64 10.36
C GLN A 456 10.32 -13.45 11.64
N ALA A 457 9.81 -12.69 12.61
CA ALA A 457 10.51 -12.43 13.87
C ALA A 457 10.79 -13.73 14.65
N ALA A 458 9.77 -14.60 14.78
CA ALA A 458 9.93 -15.86 15.50
C ALA A 458 10.94 -16.81 14.81
N THR A 459 10.95 -16.86 13.48
CA THR A 459 11.90 -17.68 12.71
C THR A 459 13.32 -17.14 12.82
N PHE A 460 13.49 -15.82 12.76
CA PHE A 460 14.77 -15.15 12.94
C PHE A 460 15.36 -15.41 14.34
N HIS A 461 14.58 -15.24 15.41
CA HIS A 461 15.06 -15.51 16.77
C HIS A 461 15.44 -16.98 16.98
N ARG A 462 14.66 -17.94 16.44
CA ARG A 462 15.05 -19.36 16.50
C ARG A 462 16.35 -19.65 15.76
N ALA A 463 16.63 -18.95 14.67
CA ALA A 463 17.90 -19.08 13.96
C ALA A 463 19.07 -18.56 14.81
N LEU A 464 18.90 -17.43 15.51
CA LEU A 464 19.88 -16.92 16.47
C LEU A 464 20.11 -17.88 17.64
N GLU A 465 19.05 -18.44 18.21
CA GLU A 465 19.12 -19.43 19.31
C GLU A 465 19.88 -20.71 18.88
N LYS A 466 19.82 -21.08 17.60
CA LYS A 466 20.60 -22.17 17.01
C LYS A 466 22.07 -21.79 16.70
N GLY A 467 22.48 -20.57 17.01
CA GLY A 467 23.86 -20.11 16.90
C GLY A 467 24.25 -19.46 15.57
N LEU A 468 23.28 -19.15 14.70
CA LEU A 468 23.59 -18.36 13.49
C LEU A 468 23.92 -16.92 13.87
N GLY A 469 24.90 -16.33 13.20
CA GLY A 469 25.11 -14.88 13.24
C GLY A 469 23.93 -14.12 12.62
N ARG A 470 23.78 -12.84 12.96
CA ARG A 470 22.62 -12.02 12.58
C ARG A 470 22.34 -12.01 11.08
N ASP A 471 23.33 -11.67 10.26
CA ASP A 471 23.16 -11.57 8.80
C ASP A 471 22.81 -12.94 8.19
N ALA A 472 23.45 -14.01 8.70
CA ALA A 472 23.15 -15.37 8.29
C ALA A 472 21.72 -15.80 8.69
N ALA A 473 21.24 -15.36 9.86
CA ALA A 473 19.88 -15.62 10.33
C ALA A 473 18.83 -14.86 9.50
N LEU A 474 19.09 -13.60 9.13
CA LEU A 474 18.22 -12.84 8.21
C LEU A 474 18.15 -13.51 6.84
N ALA A 475 19.31 -13.82 6.24
CA ALA A 475 19.36 -14.51 4.96
C ALA A 475 18.65 -15.87 4.99
N ALA A 476 18.85 -16.67 6.05
CA ALA A 476 18.15 -17.95 6.22
C ALA A 476 16.63 -17.78 6.39
N THR A 477 16.20 -16.75 7.12
CA THR A 477 14.78 -16.42 7.28
C THR A 477 14.17 -16.01 5.94
N THR A 478 14.85 -15.15 5.17
CA THR A 478 14.41 -14.72 3.83
C THR A 478 14.29 -15.90 2.86
N ARG A 479 15.27 -16.81 2.83
CA ARG A 479 15.18 -18.03 2.00
C ARG A 479 13.97 -18.88 2.40
N ARG A 480 13.82 -19.13 3.70
CA ARG A 480 12.71 -19.95 4.20
C ARG A 480 11.35 -19.32 3.92
N TYR A 481 11.26 -18.00 4.02
CA TYR A 481 10.08 -17.23 3.66
C TYR A 481 9.73 -17.43 2.18
N GLY A 482 10.71 -17.26 1.27
CA GLY A 482 10.51 -17.45 -0.17
C GLY A 482 10.05 -18.86 -0.52
N GLU A 483 10.65 -19.89 0.10
CA GLU A 483 10.21 -21.29 -0.06
C GLU A 483 8.73 -21.49 0.31
N LEU A 484 8.34 -21.07 1.51
CA LEU A 484 6.98 -21.26 2.03
C LEU A 484 5.96 -20.41 1.26
N MET A 485 6.35 -19.20 0.84
CA MET A 485 5.54 -18.37 -0.03
C MET A 485 5.18 -19.09 -1.32
N HIS A 486 6.16 -19.75 -1.97
CA HIS A 486 5.93 -20.46 -3.23
C HIS A 486 5.10 -21.74 -3.06
N LEU A 487 5.10 -22.36 -1.88
CA LEU A 487 4.16 -23.44 -1.56
C LEU A 487 2.71 -22.95 -1.50
N GLY A 488 2.49 -21.68 -1.12
CA GLY A 488 1.18 -21.02 -1.23
C GLY A 488 0.20 -21.26 -0.07
N GLU A 489 0.60 -22.02 0.93
CA GLU A 489 -0.15 -22.20 2.18
C GLU A 489 -0.19 -20.88 2.97
N PRO A 490 -1.30 -20.55 3.66
CA PRO A 490 -1.40 -19.28 4.38
C PRO A 490 -0.44 -19.22 5.56
N VAL A 491 0.11 -18.04 5.84
CA VAL A 491 1.23 -17.87 6.79
C VAL A 491 1.01 -18.44 8.21
N HIS A 492 -0.24 -18.48 8.67
CA HIS A 492 -0.54 -19.02 10.01
C HIS A 492 -0.33 -20.54 10.13
N THR A 493 -0.20 -21.26 9.01
CA THR A 493 0.09 -22.71 8.98
C THR A 493 1.58 -23.02 8.88
N TRP A 494 2.42 -22.00 8.66
CA TRP A 494 3.83 -22.21 8.40
C TRP A 494 4.57 -22.71 9.64
N PRO A 495 5.49 -23.68 9.49
CA PRO A 495 6.36 -24.07 10.58
C PRO A 495 7.31 -22.91 10.92
N VAL A 496 7.46 -22.63 12.22
CA VAL A 496 8.37 -21.59 12.72
C VAL A 496 9.78 -22.13 12.86
N GLY A 497 10.78 -21.40 12.37
CA GLY A 497 12.19 -21.79 12.41
C GLY A 497 12.71 -22.46 11.13
N LEU A 498 14.01 -22.73 11.12
CA LEU A 498 14.70 -23.33 9.98
C LEU A 498 14.59 -24.86 10.01
N PRO A 499 14.46 -25.55 8.85
CA PRO A 499 14.51 -27.00 8.76
C PRO A 499 15.76 -27.56 9.44
N GLU A 500 15.65 -28.70 10.11
CA GLU A 500 16.84 -29.40 10.57
C GLU A 500 17.61 -29.98 9.38
N PRO A 501 18.96 -30.00 9.42
CA PRO A 501 19.73 -30.69 8.41
C PRO A 501 19.31 -32.16 8.39
N VAL A 502 18.96 -32.70 7.23
CA VAL A 502 18.73 -34.14 7.08
C VAL A 502 20.04 -34.83 7.45
N PRO A 503 20.07 -35.73 8.46
CA PRO A 503 21.28 -36.47 8.78
C PRO A 503 21.73 -37.22 7.53
N LEU A 504 22.95 -36.96 7.07
CA LEU A 504 23.59 -37.80 6.06
C LEU A 504 23.85 -39.15 6.72
N GLY A 505 22.94 -40.09 6.49
CA GLY A 505 23.04 -41.49 6.94
C GLY A 505 24.11 -42.27 6.21
#